data_AF-A0A960JL04-F1
#
_entry.id   AF-A0A960JL04-F1
#
_cell.length_a   1.000
_cell.length_b   1.000
_cell.length_c   1.000
_cell.angle_alpha   90.00
_cell.angle_beta   90.00
_cell.angle_gamma   90.00
#
_symmetry.space_group_name_H-M   'P 1'
#
loop_
_entity.id
_entity.type
_entity.pdbx_description
1 polymer ?
#
loop_
_entity_poly.entity_id
_entity_poly.type
_entity_poly.pdbx_seq_one_letter_code
_entity_poly.pdbx_strand_id
1 'polypeptide(L)'
;MARILALVAAVGLVAGAVVLRGALGQDDDGDGDTPAGVIWCDPLLAEACNAAAEGAEVELIEPGEAFTRLSDPGAESAAPPPSTWVTVGDWPAILATATSSANGEVATFGDPTPLASTPLVLAGNAANLERLTAECAEVTWGCLADVAGTGADELGGDPRLGEFRLGHVVPPSSTGLFTLDALVATIPDGGAPSRTDVESQAFAGLLDRIDSGEFTGDTARAADQFLARPGEASVFVGPEALLDPKLGARDATLLPVAPTATLTAQLAPLTDVDGVGDLAERLGAELTAAGWEPPTDDGADAGLLAALLDTWGTR
;
A
#
# COMPACT_ATOMS: atom_id res chain seq x y z
N MET A 1 -2.27 22.29 22.90
CA MET A 1 -3.19 21.24 23.39
C MET A 1 -4.67 21.60 23.18
N ALA A 2 -5.14 22.80 23.55
CA ALA A 2 -6.56 23.19 23.33
C ALA A 2 -7.01 23.24 21.85
N ARG A 3 -6.09 23.38 20.89
CA ARG A 3 -6.42 23.43 19.44
C ARG A 3 -6.59 22.04 18.79
N ILE A 4 -6.01 20.98 19.38
CA ILE A 4 -6.12 19.60 18.88
C ILE A 4 -7.43 18.96 19.37
N LEU A 5 -7.82 19.23 20.62
CA LEU A 5 -9.11 18.81 21.18
C LEU A 5 -10.32 19.46 20.48
N ALA A 6 -10.16 20.68 19.96
CA ALA A 6 -11.22 21.36 19.22
C ALA A 6 -11.45 20.76 17.82
N LEU A 7 -10.39 20.23 17.18
CA LEU A 7 -10.50 19.60 15.85
C LEU A 7 -11.21 18.25 15.95
N VAL A 8 -10.86 17.43 16.95
CA VAL A 8 -11.49 16.12 17.20
C VAL A 8 -12.97 16.27 17.61
N ALA A 9 -13.30 17.28 18.43
CA ALA A 9 -14.68 17.56 18.79
C ALA A 9 -15.53 18.09 17.63
N ALA A 10 -14.93 18.83 16.68
CA ALA A 10 -15.63 19.33 15.50
C ALA A 10 -15.93 18.22 14.49
N VAL A 11 -14.98 17.30 14.25
CA VAL A 11 -15.21 16.13 13.39
C VAL A 11 -16.25 15.18 14.01
N GLY A 12 -16.21 14.95 15.33
CA GLY A 12 -17.20 14.12 16.02
C GLY A 12 -18.62 14.70 16.01
N LEU A 13 -18.79 16.03 16.04
CA LEU A 13 -20.11 16.66 15.97
C LEU A 13 -20.70 16.69 14.55
N VAL A 14 -19.85 16.73 13.51
CA VAL A 14 -20.30 16.61 12.12
C VAL A 14 -20.70 15.16 11.82
N ALA A 15 -19.93 14.16 12.28
CA ALA A 15 -20.27 12.74 12.18
C ALA A 15 -21.58 12.40 12.94
N GLY A 16 -21.75 12.91 14.16
CA GLY A 16 -22.94 12.64 14.97
C GLY A 16 -24.25 13.29 14.45
N ALA A 17 -24.17 14.41 13.72
CA ALA A 17 -25.35 15.11 13.22
C ALA A 17 -25.93 14.48 11.93
N VAL A 18 -25.15 13.69 11.19
CA VAL A 18 -25.58 13.06 9.92
C VAL A 18 -26.21 11.68 10.16
N VAL A 19 -25.73 10.92 11.16
CA VAL A 19 -26.34 9.63 11.55
C VAL A 19 -27.82 9.80 11.97
N LEU A 20 -28.16 10.94 12.58
CA LEU A 20 -29.55 11.28 12.93
C LEU A 20 -30.42 11.67 11.73
N ARG A 21 -29.83 11.98 10.56
CA ARG A 21 -30.57 12.32 9.34
C ARG A 21 -30.84 11.09 8.47
N GLY A 22 -30.03 10.03 8.58
CA GLY A 22 -30.24 8.76 7.86
C GLY A 22 -31.26 7.81 8.50
N ALA A 23 -31.51 7.93 9.81
CA ALA A 23 -32.44 7.03 10.52
C ALA A 23 -33.92 7.49 10.51
N LEU A 24 -34.23 8.68 9.98
CA LEU A 24 -35.57 9.27 10.00
C LEU A 24 -35.93 9.94 8.66
N GLY A 25 -36.26 9.13 7.66
CA GLY A 25 -36.85 9.55 6.38
C GLY A 25 -37.13 8.31 5.53
N GLN A 26 -38.25 7.60 5.72
CA GLN A 26 -39.60 7.90 5.23
C GLN A 26 -39.82 7.38 3.81
N ASP A 27 -40.72 6.40 3.72
CA ASP A 27 -41.29 5.77 2.53
C ASP A 27 -41.48 6.74 1.36
N ASP A 28 -40.86 6.46 0.22
CA ASP A 28 -41.39 6.84 -1.09
C ASP A 28 -40.79 5.95 -2.19
N ASP A 29 -41.67 5.30 -2.95
CA ASP A 29 -41.37 4.51 -4.13
C ASP A 29 -40.77 5.40 -5.22
N GLY A 30 -39.45 5.40 -5.36
CA GLY A 30 -38.73 6.08 -6.43
C GLY A 30 -37.44 5.32 -6.73
N ASP A 31 -37.25 4.98 -7.99
CA ASP A 31 -36.01 4.46 -8.58
C ASP A 31 -34.89 5.46 -8.25
N GLY A 32 -34.16 5.20 -7.17
CA GLY A 32 -33.25 6.15 -6.54
C GLY A 32 -31.95 5.44 -6.23
N ASP A 33 -30.89 5.86 -6.91
CA ASP A 33 -29.51 5.45 -6.66
C ASP A 33 -29.24 5.52 -5.15
N THR A 34 -29.14 4.34 -4.52
CA THR A 34 -28.65 4.23 -3.16
C THR A 34 -27.24 4.83 -3.17
N PRO A 35 -26.94 5.86 -2.36
CA PRO A 35 -25.60 6.42 -2.34
C PRO A 35 -24.62 5.30 -2.01
N ALA A 36 -23.63 5.09 -2.89
CA ALA A 36 -22.47 4.28 -2.56
C ALA A 36 -22.00 4.78 -1.18
N GLY A 37 -22.00 3.89 -0.19
CA GLY A 37 -21.75 4.25 1.19
C GLY A 37 -20.33 4.77 1.40
N VAL A 38 -19.79 4.62 2.61
CA VAL A 38 -18.37 4.96 2.82
C VAL A 38 -17.49 4.04 1.99
N ILE A 39 -16.58 4.64 1.21
CA ILE A 39 -15.52 3.96 0.46
C ILE A 39 -14.23 4.15 1.26
N TRP A 40 -13.61 3.04 1.65
CA TRP A 40 -12.24 3.07 2.17
C TRP A 40 -11.27 2.92 1.01
N CYS A 41 -10.37 3.88 0.85
CA CYS A 41 -9.44 3.91 -0.26
C CYS A 41 -7.99 4.01 0.22
N ASP A 42 -7.14 3.17 -0.32
CA ASP A 42 -5.68 3.27 -0.15
C ASP A 42 -5.21 4.68 -0.57
N PRO A 43 -4.41 5.39 0.26
CA PRO A 43 -3.84 6.69 -0.10
C PRO A 43 -3.13 6.73 -1.45
N LEU A 44 -2.59 5.61 -1.94
CA LEU A 44 -1.99 5.49 -3.27
C LEU A 44 -2.99 5.71 -4.42
N LEU A 45 -4.27 5.46 -4.15
CA LEU A 45 -5.37 5.57 -5.11
C LEU A 45 -6.23 6.82 -4.87
N ALA A 46 -5.77 7.73 -4.01
CA ALA A 46 -6.56 8.88 -3.56
C ALA A 46 -7.12 9.73 -4.71
N GLU A 47 -6.32 10.01 -5.74
CA GLU A 47 -6.78 10.80 -6.90
C GLU A 47 -7.90 10.09 -7.66
N ALA A 48 -7.71 8.80 -7.98
CA ALA A 48 -8.70 8.00 -8.69
C ALA A 48 -9.98 7.80 -7.88
N CYS A 49 -9.88 7.50 -6.58
CA CYS A 49 -11.04 7.36 -5.70
C CYS A 49 -11.84 8.67 -5.57
N ASN A 50 -11.17 9.80 -5.38
CA ASN A 50 -11.86 11.09 -5.28
C ASN A 50 -12.53 11.50 -6.60
N ALA A 51 -11.95 11.15 -7.75
CA ALA A 51 -12.55 11.39 -9.06
C ALA A 51 -13.76 10.48 -9.32
N ALA A 52 -13.69 9.20 -8.94
CA ALA A 52 -14.70 8.19 -9.22
C ALA A 52 -15.88 8.15 -8.22
N ALA A 53 -15.76 8.79 -7.06
CA ALA A 53 -16.71 8.63 -5.95
C ALA A 53 -18.12 9.22 -6.19
N GLU A 54 -18.31 10.16 -7.12
CA GLU A 54 -19.62 10.74 -7.49
C GLU A 54 -20.61 11.01 -6.31
N GLY A 55 -20.11 11.56 -5.20
CA GLY A 55 -20.93 11.88 -4.02
C GLY A 55 -20.92 10.85 -2.90
N ALA A 56 -20.24 9.72 -3.09
CA ALA A 56 -19.84 8.82 -2.01
C ALA A 56 -18.80 9.48 -1.10
N GLU A 57 -18.79 9.08 0.18
CA GLU A 57 -17.78 9.53 1.13
C GLU A 57 -16.52 8.66 0.97
N VAL A 58 -15.38 9.29 0.64
CA VAL A 58 -14.08 8.61 0.54
C VAL A 58 -13.29 8.85 1.82
N GLU A 59 -13.01 7.78 2.56
CA GLU A 59 -12.06 7.78 3.66
C GLU A 59 -10.73 7.20 3.15
N LEU A 60 -9.67 8.01 3.19
CA LEU A 60 -8.32 7.54 2.90
C LEU A 60 -7.77 6.80 4.12
N ILE A 61 -7.43 5.54 3.96
CA ILE A 61 -6.98 4.67 5.04
C ILE A 61 -5.87 3.74 4.56
N GLU A 62 -4.77 3.69 5.31
CA GLU A 62 -3.68 2.77 5.01
C GLU A 62 -4.19 1.32 5.09
N PRO A 63 -3.86 0.45 4.13
CA PRO A 63 -4.38 -0.91 4.09
C PRO A 63 -4.12 -1.75 5.35
N GLY A 64 -2.96 -1.60 6.00
CA GLY A 64 -2.69 -2.26 7.28
C GLY A 64 -3.57 -1.73 8.42
N GLU A 65 -3.90 -0.44 8.42
CA GLU A 65 -4.87 0.13 9.38
C GLU A 65 -6.29 -0.38 9.10
N ALA A 66 -6.70 -0.43 7.83
CA ALA A 66 -7.96 -1.02 7.42
C ALA A 66 -8.05 -2.50 7.84
N PHE A 67 -6.98 -3.27 7.61
CA PHE A 67 -6.87 -4.66 8.05
C PHE A 67 -7.04 -4.79 9.57
N THR A 68 -6.31 -4.02 10.38
CA THR A 68 -6.47 -4.04 11.86
C THR A 68 -7.92 -3.74 12.25
N ARG A 69 -8.53 -2.67 11.70
CA ARG A 69 -9.92 -2.30 12.02
C ARG A 69 -10.94 -3.37 11.62
N LEU A 70 -10.74 -4.04 10.48
CA LEU A 70 -11.65 -5.06 9.98
C LEU A 70 -11.45 -6.41 10.68
N SER A 71 -10.23 -6.72 11.13
CA SER A 71 -9.89 -8.00 11.77
C SER A 71 -10.31 -8.10 13.24
N ASP A 72 -10.52 -6.97 13.94
CA ASP A 72 -11.04 -6.93 15.32
C ASP A 72 -12.32 -6.05 15.44
N PRO A 73 -13.49 -6.59 15.10
CA PRO A 73 -14.77 -5.87 15.21
C PRO A 73 -15.20 -5.63 16.67
N GLY A 74 -14.50 -6.20 17.66
CA GLY A 74 -14.79 -6.08 19.09
C GLY A 74 -14.18 -4.84 19.76
N ALA A 75 -13.32 -4.09 19.06
CA ALA A 75 -12.77 -2.84 19.57
C ALA A 75 -13.90 -1.81 19.73
N GLU A 76 -14.08 -1.25 20.93
CA GLU A 76 -15.16 -0.30 21.29
C GLU A 76 -15.20 1.00 20.45
N SER A 77 -14.28 1.19 19.50
CA SER A 77 -14.23 2.32 18.56
C SER A 77 -14.31 1.91 17.08
N ALA A 78 -14.72 0.68 16.74
CA ALA A 78 -14.82 0.25 15.35
C ALA A 78 -15.92 1.07 14.65
N ALA A 79 -15.51 1.95 13.72
CA ALA A 79 -16.41 2.51 12.74
C ALA A 79 -17.11 1.36 11.99
N PRO A 80 -18.35 1.54 11.50
CA PRO A 80 -18.97 0.52 10.64
C PRO A 80 -18.05 0.23 9.45
N PRO A 81 -17.99 -1.04 8.99
CA PRO A 81 -17.16 -1.38 7.85
C PRO A 81 -17.58 -0.56 6.62
N PRO A 82 -16.65 -0.27 5.70
CA PRO A 82 -16.99 0.45 4.48
C PRO A 82 -17.90 -0.41 3.61
N SER A 83 -18.71 0.26 2.78
CA SER A 83 -19.46 -0.41 1.72
C SER A 83 -18.54 -0.98 0.65
N THR A 84 -17.37 -0.36 0.46
CA THR A 84 -16.38 -0.77 -0.53
C THR A 84 -14.99 -0.46 -0.03
N TRP A 85 -14.08 -1.40 -0.20
CA TRP A 85 -12.66 -1.23 0.07
C TRP A 85 -11.88 -1.26 -1.25
N VAL A 86 -11.22 -0.15 -1.56
CA VAL A 86 -10.37 0.02 -2.74
C VAL A 86 -8.93 0.07 -2.28
N THR A 87 -8.11 -0.86 -2.75
CA THR A 87 -6.75 -1.08 -2.22
C THR A 87 -5.78 -1.50 -3.30
N VAL A 88 -4.49 -1.36 -3.03
CA VAL A 88 -3.42 -1.88 -3.88
C VAL A 88 -2.88 -3.17 -3.26
N GLY A 89 -2.92 -4.25 -4.03
CA GLY A 89 -2.52 -5.57 -3.56
C GLY A 89 -3.64 -6.36 -2.90
N ASP A 90 -3.33 -7.58 -2.46
CA ASP A 90 -4.32 -8.62 -2.12
C ASP A 90 -4.87 -8.52 -0.69
N TRP A 91 -4.97 -7.31 -0.13
CA TRP A 91 -5.41 -7.07 1.25
C TRP A 91 -6.76 -7.69 1.65
N PRO A 92 -7.80 -7.71 0.80
CA PRO A 92 -9.05 -8.39 1.11
C PRO A 92 -8.87 -9.91 1.22
N ALA A 93 -8.00 -10.50 0.38
CA ALA A 93 -7.66 -11.92 0.46
C ALA A 93 -6.81 -12.22 1.70
N ILE A 94 -5.85 -11.35 2.06
CA ILE A 94 -5.08 -11.43 3.31
C ILE A 94 -6.02 -11.41 4.52
N LEU A 95 -7.00 -10.50 4.53
CA LEU A 95 -8.03 -10.44 5.56
C LEU A 95 -8.82 -11.74 5.63
N ALA A 96 -9.28 -12.28 4.49
CA ALA A 96 -9.99 -13.56 4.45
C ALA A 96 -9.14 -14.73 5.00
N THR A 97 -7.84 -14.78 4.68
CA THR A 97 -6.93 -15.77 5.25
C THR A 97 -6.80 -15.62 6.77
N ALA A 98 -6.57 -14.40 7.25
CA ALA A 98 -6.41 -14.12 8.68
C ALA A 98 -7.69 -14.43 9.48
N THR A 99 -8.87 -14.17 8.91
CA THR A 99 -10.16 -14.29 9.59
C THR A 99 -10.74 -15.70 9.49
N SER A 100 -10.41 -16.49 8.46
CA SER A 100 -10.71 -17.92 8.41
C SER A 100 -10.15 -18.71 9.61
N SER A 101 -9.14 -18.13 10.27
CA SER A 101 -8.48 -18.66 11.47
C SER A 101 -9.18 -18.24 12.78
N ALA A 102 -10.03 -17.20 12.74
CA ALA A 102 -10.67 -16.60 13.89
C ALA A 102 -12.19 -16.85 13.83
N ASN A 103 -12.76 -17.53 14.83
CA ASN A 103 -14.19 -17.88 14.90
C ASN A 103 -15.15 -16.67 15.12
N GLY A 104 -14.83 -15.48 14.60
CA GLY A 104 -15.60 -14.24 14.76
C GLY A 104 -16.40 -13.84 13.52
N GLU A 105 -17.45 -13.04 13.71
CA GLU A 105 -18.19 -12.36 12.64
C GLU A 105 -17.35 -11.21 12.10
N VAL A 106 -16.43 -11.52 11.18
CA VAL A 106 -15.62 -10.51 10.49
C VAL A 106 -16.34 -10.06 9.23
N ALA A 107 -16.25 -8.76 8.91
CA ALA A 107 -16.79 -8.19 7.68
C ALA A 107 -16.30 -9.02 6.47
N THR A 108 -17.26 -9.59 5.73
CA THR A 108 -16.97 -10.43 4.57
C THR A 108 -17.15 -9.60 3.32
N PHE A 109 -16.05 -9.34 2.63
CA PHE A 109 -16.09 -8.73 1.31
C PHE A 109 -16.37 -9.80 0.25
N GLY A 110 -17.00 -9.40 -0.86
CA GLY A 110 -17.11 -10.22 -2.05
C GLY A 110 -15.77 -10.42 -2.75
N ASP A 111 -15.79 -11.16 -3.86
CA ASP A 111 -14.59 -11.38 -4.67
C ASP A 111 -14.00 -10.04 -5.16
N PRO A 112 -12.72 -9.76 -4.90
CA PRO A 112 -12.08 -8.54 -5.39
C PRO A 112 -12.11 -8.45 -6.91
N THR A 113 -12.48 -7.29 -7.42
CA THR A 113 -12.42 -6.97 -8.84
C THR A 113 -11.11 -6.23 -9.14
N PRO A 114 -10.20 -6.79 -9.95
CA PRO A 114 -8.98 -6.09 -10.34
C PRO A 114 -9.30 -4.94 -11.29
N LEU A 115 -8.68 -3.80 -11.05
CA LEU A 115 -8.98 -2.54 -11.75
C LEU A 115 -7.89 -2.16 -12.75
N ALA A 116 -6.64 -2.15 -12.28
CA ALA A 116 -5.46 -1.76 -13.04
C ALA A 116 -4.20 -2.25 -12.31
N SER A 117 -3.06 -2.31 -12.99
CA SER A 117 -1.80 -2.71 -12.38
C SER A 117 -0.64 -1.77 -12.75
N THR A 118 0.42 -1.81 -11.96
CA THR A 118 1.65 -1.04 -12.21
C THR A 118 2.83 -1.81 -11.62
N PRO A 119 4.01 -1.81 -12.27
CA PRO A 119 5.18 -2.45 -11.69
C PRO A 119 5.72 -1.65 -10.50
N LEU A 120 6.37 -2.35 -9.58
CA LEU A 120 7.28 -1.79 -8.60
C LEU A 120 8.63 -1.49 -9.26
N VAL A 121 9.09 -0.26 -9.06
CA VAL A 121 10.36 0.24 -9.60
C VAL A 121 11.18 0.93 -8.53
N LEU A 122 12.46 1.12 -8.81
CA LEU A 122 13.33 1.97 -8.02
C LEU A 122 13.36 3.38 -8.61
N ALA A 123 13.09 4.39 -7.78
CA ALA A 123 13.46 5.76 -8.08
C ALA A 123 14.77 6.10 -7.35
N GLY A 124 15.69 6.77 -8.03
CA GLY A 124 16.98 7.13 -7.45
C GLY A 124 17.68 8.20 -8.27
N ASN A 125 18.70 8.85 -7.68
CA ASN A 125 19.58 9.70 -8.46
C ASN A 125 20.30 8.86 -9.52
N ALA A 126 20.43 9.39 -10.74
CA ALA A 126 21.03 8.66 -11.87
C ALA A 126 22.43 8.10 -11.54
N ALA A 127 23.28 8.85 -10.81
CA ALA A 127 24.61 8.40 -10.43
C ALA A 127 24.58 7.28 -9.37
N ASN A 128 23.56 7.24 -8.51
CA ASN A 128 23.38 6.13 -7.55
C ASN A 128 22.90 4.88 -8.27
N LEU A 129 21.94 5.02 -9.20
CA LEU A 129 21.40 3.91 -9.96
C LEU A 129 22.42 3.33 -10.96
N GLU A 130 23.29 4.15 -11.55
CA GLU A 130 24.40 3.67 -12.40
C GLU A 130 25.36 2.79 -11.61
N ARG A 131 25.69 3.18 -10.36
CA ARG A 131 26.56 2.39 -9.48
C ARG A 131 25.92 1.09 -9.06
N LEU A 132 24.64 1.15 -8.67
CA LEU A 132 23.85 -0.04 -8.36
C LEU A 132 23.83 -1.01 -9.54
N THR A 133 23.66 -0.49 -10.76
CA THR A 133 23.68 -1.31 -11.99
C THR A 133 25.06 -1.93 -12.24
N ALA A 134 26.13 -1.16 -11.99
CA ALA A 134 27.50 -1.64 -12.14
C ALA A 134 27.85 -2.76 -11.13
N GLU A 135 27.32 -2.68 -9.90
CA GLU A 135 27.47 -3.71 -8.88
C GLU A 135 26.63 -4.95 -9.20
N CYS A 136 25.36 -4.76 -9.56
CA CYS A 136 24.40 -5.85 -9.65
C CYS A 136 24.49 -6.69 -10.94
N ALA A 137 25.15 -6.22 -12.00
CA ALA A 137 25.06 -6.72 -13.39
C ALA A 137 23.62 -6.68 -13.98
N GLU A 138 22.62 -7.16 -13.23
CA GLU A 138 21.19 -6.94 -13.36
C GLU A 138 20.61 -6.59 -11.98
N VAL A 139 19.82 -5.52 -11.88
CA VAL A 139 19.24 -5.11 -10.59
C VAL A 139 18.08 -6.04 -10.24
N THR A 140 18.38 -6.98 -9.36
CA THR A 140 17.41 -7.93 -8.83
C THR A 140 17.03 -7.61 -7.38
N TRP A 141 15.88 -8.12 -6.91
CA TRP A 141 15.50 -8.03 -5.49
C TRP A 141 16.57 -8.62 -4.57
N GLY A 142 17.22 -9.71 -4.98
CA GLY A 142 18.35 -10.30 -4.27
C GLY A 142 19.57 -9.38 -4.24
N CYS A 143 19.94 -8.75 -5.36
CA CYS A 143 21.04 -7.79 -5.34
C CYS A 143 20.73 -6.57 -4.46
N LEU A 144 19.50 -6.06 -4.51
CA LEU A 144 19.07 -4.94 -3.65
C LEU A 144 19.18 -5.25 -2.17
N ALA A 145 18.92 -6.51 -1.80
CA ALA A 145 19.17 -7.02 -0.46
C ALA A 145 20.65 -6.94 -0.09
N ASP A 146 21.50 -7.48 -0.96
CA ASP A 146 22.94 -7.63 -0.70
C ASP A 146 23.64 -6.29 -0.54
N VAL A 147 23.21 -5.27 -1.30
CA VAL A 147 23.81 -3.92 -1.25
C VAL A 147 23.17 -3.01 -0.18
N ALA A 148 22.07 -3.41 0.44
CA ALA A 148 21.42 -2.61 1.47
C ALA A 148 22.34 -2.45 2.70
N GLY A 149 22.54 -1.21 3.13
CA GLY A 149 23.45 -0.89 4.24
C GLY A 149 24.93 -0.79 3.83
N THR A 150 25.30 -1.17 2.60
CA THR A 150 26.66 -0.99 2.09
C THR A 150 26.98 0.49 1.91
N GLY A 151 28.16 0.92 2.36
CA GLY A 151 28.64 2.29 2.18
C GLY A 151 28.79 2.64 0.70
N ALA A 152 28.42 3.86 0.31
CA ALA A 152 28.56 4.29 -1.08
C ALA A 152 30.02 4.15 -1.56
N ASP A 153 31.01 4.44 -0.72
CA ASP A 153 32.44 4.29 -1.04
C ASP A 153 32.85 2.84 -1.31
N GLU A 154 32.24 1.88 -0.64
CA GLU A 154 32.44 0.45 -0.90
C GLU A 154 31.89 0.03 -2.27
N LEU A 155 30.84 0.73 -2.76
CA LEU A 155 30.30 0.62 -4.12
C LEU A 155 31.04 1.53 -5.14
N GLY A 156 32.24 2.04 -4.80
CA GLY A 156 33.03 2.95 -5.64
C GLY A 156 32.53 4.41 -5.67
N GLY A 157 31.64 4.76 -4.73
CA GLY A 157 30.93 6.02 -4.53
C GLY A 157 31.67 7.15 -3.82
N ASP A 158 30.99 8.30 -3.73
CA ASP A 158 31.40 9.37 -2.84
C ASP A 158 30.96 9.01 -1.42
N PRO A 159 31.86 8.90 -0.44
CA PRO A 159 31.51 8.53 0.94
C PRO A 159 30.52 9.50 1.60
N ARG A 160 30.37 10.73 1.07
CA ARG A 160 29.37 11.70 1.56
C ARG A 160 27.93 11.27 1.29
N LEU A 161 27.72 10.30 0.40
CA LEU A 161 26.40 9.75 0.09
C LEU A 161 25.92 8.76 1.17
N GLY A 162 26.80 8.32 2.08
CA GLY A 162 26.45 7.39 3.14
C GLY A 162 26.11 6.00 2.62
N GLU A 163 25.29 5.27 3.36
CA GLU A 163 24.92 3.89 3.03
C GLU A 163 23.83 3.84 1.94
N PHE A 164 23.81 2.76 1.16
CA PHE A 164 22.68 2.47 0.30
C PHE A 164 21.46 2.08 1.14
N ARG A 165 20.36 2.80 0.92
CA ARG A 165 19.12 2.66 1.70
C ARG A 165 17.96 2.46 0.74
N LEU A 166 17.23 1.36 0.93
CA LEU A 166 15.91 1.16 0.34
C LEU A 166 14.92 2.05 1.10
N GLY A 167 14.32 3.02 0.41
CA GLY A 167 13.25 3.84 0.94
C GLY A 167 11.90 3.12 0.93
N HIS A 168 11.03 3.49 1.89
CA HIS A 168 9.63 3.06 2.07
C HIS A 168 9.32 1.59 1.84
N VAL A 169 9.70 0.76 2.82
CA VAL A 169 9.39 -0.68 2.89
C VAL A 169 8.55 -1.03 4.12
N VAL A 170 7.68 -0.11 4.53
CA VAL A 170 6.87 -0.28 5.75
C VAL A 170 5.88 -1.44 5.51
N PRO A 171 6.01 -2.59 6.21
CA PRO A 171 5.23 -3.79 5.91
C PRO A 171 3.72 -3.56 5.83
N PRO A 172 3.06 -2.80 6.74
CA PRO A 172 1.60 -2.61 6.66
C PRO A 172 1.13 -1.73 5.49
N SER A 173 2.03 -1.20 4.65
CA SER A 173 1.66 -0.46 3.44
C SER A 173 1.61 -1.38 2.21
N SER A 174 0.81 -1.05 1.20
CA SER A 174 0.72 -1.83 -0.05
C SER A 174 2.08 -2.05 -0.73
N THR A 175 2.85 -0.98 -0.89
CA THR A 175 4.18 -1.07 -1.49
C THR A 175 5.15 -1.84 -0.60
N GLY A 176 5.13 -1.62 0.72
CA GLY A 176 6.06 -2.27 1.63
C GLY A 176 5.83 -3.76 1.76
N LEU A 177 4.58 -4.22 1.89
CA LEU A 177 4.29 -5.66 2.00
C LEU A 177 4.69 -6.42 0.74
N PHE A 178 4.37 -5.88 -0.43
CA PHE A 178 4.73 -6.48 -1.72
C PHE A 178 6.23 -6.39 -2.02
N THR A 179 6.91 -5.36 -1.52
CA THR A 179 8.38 -5.31 -1.58
C THR A 179 8.98 -6.46 -0.77
N LEU A 180 8.46 -6.73 0.43
CA LEU A 180 8.92 -7.85 1.25
C LEU A 180 8.61 -9.20 0.60
N ASP A 181 7.44 -9.36 -0.01
CA ASP A 181 7.10 -10.55 -0.79
C ASP A 181 8.10 -10.81 -1.93
N ALA A 182 8.38 -9.78 -2.73
CA ALA A 182 9.33 -9.86 -3.83
C ALA A 182 10.77 -10.17 -3.35
N LEU A 183 11.18 -9.61 -2.21
CA LEU A 183 12.46 -9.92 -1.58
C LEU A 183 12.51 -11.38 -1.10
N VAL A 184 11.47 -11.84 -0.41
CA VAL A 184 11.39 -13.19 0.12
C VAL A 184 11.35 -14.24 -0.99
N ALA A 185 10.72 -13.94 -2.13
CA ALA A 185 10.72 -14.80 -3.30
C ALA A 185 12.13 -15.07 -3.87
N THR A 186 13.15 -14.29 -3.48
CA THR A 186 14.55 -14.53 -3.87
C THR A 186 15.32 -15.49 -2.96
N ILE A 187 14.75 -15.85 -1.81
CA ILE A 187 15.35 -16.80 -0.87
C ILE A 187 15.25 -18.21 -1.48
N PRO A 188 16.38 -18.93 -1.70
CA PRO A 188 16.35 -20.26 -2.29
C PRO A 188 15.52 -21.25 -1.45
N ASP A 189 14.64 -21.99 -2.14
CA ASP A 189 13.65 -22.98 -1.64
C ASP A 189 13.79 -23.48 -0.19
N GLY A 190 12.84 -23.07 0.65
CA GLY A 190 12.76 -23.46 2.06
C GLY A 190 11.37 -23.36 2.70
N GLY A 191 10.27 -23.58 1.97
CA GLY A 191 8.92 -23.49 2.54
C GLY A 191 8.47 -22.07 2.88
N ALA A 192 7.37 -21.93 3.62
CA ALA A 192 6.87 -20.62 4.05
C ALA A 192 7.97 -19.89 4.84
N PRO A 193 8.28 -18.62 4.50
CA PRO A 193 9.40 -17.90 5.09
C PRO A 193 9.20 -17.77 6.60
N SER A 194 10.25 -18.07 7.36
CA SER A 194 10.30 -17.66 8.76
C SER A 194 11.01 -16.31 8.89
N ARG A 195 10.68 -15.56 9.95
CA ARG A 195 11.42 -14.35 10.35
C ARG A 195 12.93 -14.61 10.37
N THR A 196 13.33 -15.80 10.84
CA THR A 196 14.72 -16.26 10.89
C THR A 196 15.35 -16.40 9.50
N ASP A 197 14.59 -16.81 8.47
CA ASP A 197 15.12 -16.92 7.10
C ASP A 197 15.39 -15.54 6.51
N VAL A 198 14.52 -14.57 6.78
CA VAL A 198 14.70 -13.16 6.39
C VAL A 198 15.82 -12.50 7.21
N GLU A 199 15.91 -12.76 8.52
CA GLU A 199 16.95 -12.24 9.43
C GLU A 199 18.34 -12.85 9.17
N SER A 200 18.41 -14.10 8.70
CA SER A 200 19.68 -14.79 8.44
C SER A 200 20.41 -14.35 7.17
N GLN A 201 19.75 -13.54 6.34
CA GLN A 201 20.28 -13.00 5.08
C GLN A 201 20.56 -11.49 5.18
N ALA A 202 21.05 -10.91 4.08
CA ALA A 202 21.47 -9.50 3.95
C ALA A 202 20.41 -8.44 4.36
N PHE A 203 19.20 -8.87 4.69
CA PHE A 203 18.09 -8.02 5.11
C PHE A 203 18.14 -7.57 6.57
N ALA A 204 19.02 -8.11 7.42
CA ALA A 204 19.08 -7.74 8.84
C ALA A 204 19.15 -6.21 9.05
N GLY A 205 19.92 -5.49 8.21
CA GLY A 205 19.98 -4.02 8.27
C GLY A 205 18.70 -3.32 7.81
N LEU A 206 17.97 -3.88 6.84
CA LEU A 206 16.64 -3.37 6.43
C LEU A 206 15.61 -3.60 7.54
N LEU A 207 15.62 -4.80 8.14
CA LEU A 207 14.73 -5.20 9.21
C LEU A 207 14.96 -4.39 10.49
N ASP A 208 16.21 -4.20 10.91
CA ASP A 208 16.55 -3.36 12.06
C ASP A 208 16.02 -1.93 11.90
N ARG A 209 16.03 -1.39 10.66
CA ARG A 209 15.51 -0.06 10.36
C ARG A 209 13.99 0.00 10.39
N ILE A 210 13.31 -1.04 9.89
CA ILE A 210 11.86 -1.22 10.05
C ILE A 210 11.50 -1.28 11.55
N ASP A 211 12.18 -2.13 12.33
CA ASP A 211 11.94 -2.33 13.76
C ASP A 211 12.27 -1.07 14.60
N SER A 212 13.25 -0.26 14.17
CA SER A 212 13.57 1.01 14.81
C SER A 212 12.53 2.11 14.57
N GLY A 213 11.59 1.91 13.65
CA GLY A 213 10.63 2.92 13.21
C GLY A 213 11.24 4.01 12.34
N GLU A 214 12.40 3.77 11.72
CA GLU A 214 13.01 4.72 10.77
C GLU A 214 12.09 4.95 9.57
N PHE A 215 11.36 3.90 9.15
CA PHE A 215 10.34 3.99 8.13
C PHE A 215 8.97 4.17 8.78
N THR A 216 8.50 5.42 8.89
CA THR A 216 7.15 5.73 9.38
C THR A 216 6.45 6.70 8.44
N GLY A 217 5.19 6.41 8.10
CA GLY A 217 4.34 7.26 7.25
C GLY A 217 3.59 6.48 6.17
N ASP A 218 2.62 7.15 5.55
CA ASP A 218 1.90 6.66 4.38
C ASP A 218 2.79 6.65 3.12
N THR A 219 2.52 5.72 2.19
CA THR A 219 3.36 5.50 1.00
C THR A 219 3.43 6.72 0.09
N ALA A 220 2.29 7.39 -0.11
CA ALA A 220 2.20 8.55 -1.00
C ALA A 220 3.07 9.71 -0.48
N ARG A 221 3.00 9.97 0.82
CA ARG A 221 3.80 10.98 1.51
C ARG A 221 5.28 10.59 1.55
N ALA A 222 5.60 9.30 1.68
CA ALA A 222 6.98 8.83 1.64
C ALA A 222 7.61 9.08 0.26
N ALA A 223 6.87 8.81 -0.82
CA ALA A 223 7.27 9.13 -2.19
C ALA A 223 7.49 10.65 -2.37
N ASP A 224 6.56 11.47 -1.90
CA ASP A 224 6.68 12.93 -1.99
C ASP A 224 7.88 13.47 -1.17
N GLN A 225 8.15 12.90 0.00
CA GLN A 225 9.32 13.25 0.83
C GLN A 225 10.62 12.87 0.15
N PHE A 226 10.70 11.66 -0.42
CA PHE A 226 11.86 11.20 -1.17
C PHE A 226 12.19 12.15 -2.33
N LEU A 227 11.17 12.52 -3.10
CA LEU A 227 11.30 13.44 -4.23
C LEU A 227 11.64 14.89 -3.79
N ALA A 228 11.21 15.29 -2.59
CA ALA A 228 11.50 16.61 -2.03
C ALA A 228 12.90 16.72 -1.40
N ARG A 229 13.47 15.61 -0.89
CA ARG A 229 14.76 15.55 -0.19
C ARG A 229 15.63 14.37 -0.66
N PRO A 230 16.14 14.42 -1.90
CA PRO A 230 17.07 13.41 -2.38
C PRO A 230 18.35 13.43 -1.52
N GLY A 231 18.59 12.37 -0.74
CA GLY A 231 19.75 12.24 0.15
C GLY A 231 19.49 11.54 1.50
N GLU A 232 18.24 11.40 1.95
CA GLU A 232 17.90 10.64 3.17
C GLU A 232 17.77 9.13 2.91
N ALA A 233 17.46 8.75 1.66
CA ALA A 233 17.55 7.40 1.11
C ALA A 233 18.23 7.43 -0.26
N SER A 234 19.06 6.42 -0.56
CA SER A 234 19.83 6.35 -1.81
C SER A 234 18.96 5.95 -3.01
N VAL A 235 17.89 5.20 -2.75
CA VAL A 235 16.81 4.82 -3.68
C VAL A 235 15.47 4.70 -2.94
N PHE A 236 14.36 4.75 -3.66
CA PHE A 236 13.00 4.55 -3.16
C PHE A 236 12.31 3.46 -3.98
N VAL A 237 11.66 2.51 -3.31
CA VAL A 237 10.82 1.50 -3.99
C VAL A 237 9.39 2.01 -4.03
N GLY A 238 8.76 2.01 -5.21
CA GLY A 238 7.36 2.38 -5.31
C GLY A 238 6.71 2.09 -6.66
N PRO A 239 5.40 2.37 -6.78
CA PRO A 239 4.65 2.14 -8.00
C PRO A 239 5.11 3.08 -9.12
N GLU A 240 5.41 2.53 -10.31
CA GLU A 240 5.87 3.32 -11.46
C GLU A 240 4.89 4.43 -11.83
N ALA A 241 3.58 4.13 -11.91
CA ALA A 241 2.55 5.10 -12.26
C ALA A 241 2.50 6.32 -11.32
N LEU A 242 2.96 6.18 -10.06
CA LEU A 242 3.02 7.29 -9.11
C LEU A 242 4.33 8.05 -9.14
N LEU A 243 5.42 7.37 -9.52
CA LEU A 243 6.76 7.94 -9.52
C LEU A 243 7.05 8.65 -10.84
N ASP A 244 6.80 8.02 -11.98
CA ASP A 244 7.17 8.52 -13.32
C ASP A 244 6.69 9.97 -13.57
N PRO A 245 5.42 10.33 -13.30
CA PRO A 245 4.95 11.70 -13.55
C PRO A 245 5.67 12.77 -12.73
N LYS A 246 6.31 12.38 -11.61
CA LYS A 246 6.93 13.30 -10.64
C LYS A 246 8.44 13.49 -10.84
N LEU A 247 9.08 12.74 -11.74
CA LEU A 247 10.54 12.73 -11.88
C LEU A 247 11.11 13.88 -12.71
N GLY A 248 10.32 14.48 -13.61
CA GLY A 248 10.80 15.48 -14.59
C GLY A 248 11.43 16.76 -14.01
N ALA A 249 11.37 16.97 -12.69
CA ALA A 249 11.93 18.14 -12.01
C ALA A 249 13.19 17.86 -11.17
N ARG A 250 13.65 16.61 -11.10
CA ARG A 250 14.77 16.17 -10.24
C ARG A 250 15.68 15.28 -11.08
N ASP A 251 16.99 15.30 -10.86
CA ASP A 251 17.96 14.38 -11.50
C ASP A 251 17.78 12.93 -10.97
N ALA A 252 16.54 12.43 -11.00
CA ALA A 252 16.11 11.12 -10.57
C ALA A 252 15.57 10.36 -11.78
N THR A 253 15.85 9.08 -11.82
CA THR A 253 15.41 8.17 -12.89
C THR A 253 14.76 6.95 -12.27
N LEU A 254 13.91 6.27 -13.06
CA LEU A 254 13.40 4.96 -12.71
C LEU A 254 14.37 3.88 -13.17
N LEU A 255 14.42 2.80 -12.38
CA LEU A 255 15.11 1.58 -12.73
C LEU A 255 14.17 0.39 -12.43
N PRO A 256 13.85 -0.44 -13.43
CA PRO A 256 13.14 -1.69 -13.20
C PRO A 256 13.93 -2.64 -12.31
N VAL A 257 13.23 -3.47 -11.55
CA VAL A 257 13.81 -4.51 -10.70
C VAL A 257 13.37 -5.87 -11.20
N ALA A 258 14.30 -6.83 -11.28
CA ALA A 258 14.04 -8.19 -11.74
C ALA A 258 13.93 -9.22 -10.58
N PRO A 259 13.01 -10.20 -10.66
CA PRO A 259 11.84 -10.20 -11.55
C PRO A 259 10.90 -9.04 -11.23
N THR A 260 10.16 -8.56 -12.24
CA THR A 260 9.18 -7.49 -12.06
C THR A 260 8.12 -7.93 -11.07
N ALA A 261 7.99 -7.17 -9.97
CA ALA A 261 6.85 -7.30 -9.06
C ALA A 261 5.77 -6.30 -9.48
N THR A 262 4.54 -6.77 -9.60
CA THR A 262 3.42 -5.95 -10.07
C THR A 262 2.44 -5.72 -8.94
N LEU A 263 2.04 -4.47 -8.74
CA LEU A 263 0.97 -4.08 -7.83
C LEU A 263 -0.33 -3.97 -8.61
N THR A 264 -1.39 -4.59 -8.10
CA THR A 264 -2.72 -4.53 -8.71
C THR A 264 -3.67 -3.75 -7.80
N ALA A 265 -4.26 -2.68 -8.31
CA ALA A 265 -5.38 -2.01 -7.67
C ALA A 265 -6.63 -2.87 -7.78
N GLN A 266 -7.34 -3.03 -6.68
CA GLN A 266 -8.52 -3.88 -6.58
C GLN A 266 -9.63 -3.17 -5.83
N LEU A 267 -10.87 -3.51 -6.18
CA LEU A 267 -12.08 -3.11 -5.48
C LEU A 267 -12.72 -4.35 -4.86
N ALA A 268 -12.95 -4.32 -3.56
CA ALA A 268 -13.69 -5.34 -2.82
C ALA A 268 -14.98 -4.73 -2.24
N PRO A 269 -16.17 -5.12 -2.73
CA PRO A 269 -17.42 -4.64 -2.18
C PRO A 269 -17.80 -5.44 -0.93
N LEU A 270 -18.46 -4.81 0.03
CA LEU A 270 -19.23 -5.57 1.01
C LEU A 270 -20.33 -6.35 0.27
N THR A 271 -20.73 -7.52 0.75
CA THR A 271 -21.78 -8.33 0.10
C THR A 271 -23.05 -7.51 -0.17
N ASP A 272 -23.66 -7.72 -1.34
CA ASP A 272 -24.93 -7.10 -1.76
C ASP A 272 -24.94 -5.56 -1.90
N VAL A 273 -23.80 -4.97 -2.28
CA VAL A 273 -23.72 -3.54 -2.64
C VAL A 273 -24.03 -3.33 -4.13
N ASP A 274 -25.03 -2.50 -4.42
CA ASP A 274 -25.39 -2.08 -5.78
C ASP A 274 -24.40 -1.03 -6.34
N GLY A 275 -24.32 -0.90 -7.67
CA GLY A 275 -23.49 0.13 -8.34
C GLY A 275 -21.98 -0.12 -8.34
N VAL A 276 -21.54 -1.28 -7.82
CA VAL A 276 -20.12 -1.66 -7.76
C VAL A 276 -19.46 -1.74 -9.14
N GLY A 277 -20.20 -2.24 -10.14
CA GLY A 277 -19.69 -2.35 -11.51
C GLY A 277 -19.35 -0.99 -12.11
N ASP A 278 -20.23 -0.01 -11.96
CA ASP A 278 -20.03 1.34 -12.47
C ASP A 278 -18.87 2.04 -11.73
N LEU A 279 -18.76 1.86 -10.41
CA LEU A 279 -17.64 2.35 -9.63
C LEU A 279 -16.30 1.73 -10.09
N ALA A 280 -16.27 0.42 -10.32
CA ALA A 280 -15.08 -0.28 -10.81
C ALA A 280 -14.66 0.21 -12.21
N GLU A 281 -15.62 0.41 -13.12
CA GLU A 281 -15.35 0.95 -14.46
C GLU A 281 -14.75 2.36 -14.39
N ARG A 282 -15.33 3.25 -13.57
CA ARG A 282 -14.80 4.60 -13.37
C ARG A 282 -13.41 4.59 -12.75
N LEU A 283 -13.19 3.80 -11.69
CA LEU A 283 -11.87 3.68 -11.06
C LEU A 283 -10.82 3.16 -12.05
N GLY A 284 -11.14 2.12 -12.83
CA GLY A 284 -10.23 1.59 -13.86
C GLY A 284 -9.88 2.64 -14.91
N ALA A 285 -10.84 3.48 -15.33
CA ALA A 285 -10.60 4.56 -16.26
C ALA A 285 -9.69 5.65 -15.68
N GLU A 286 -9.93 6.07 -14.43
CA GLU A 286 -9.09 7.07 -13.74
C GLU A 286 -7.66 6.55 -13.50
N LEU A 287 -7.51 5.28 -13.12
CA LEU A 287 -6.18 4.66 -12.95
C LEU A 287 -5.43 4.55 -14.28
N THR A 288 -6.11 4.16 -15.35
CA THR A 288 -5.53 4.13 -16.70
C THR A 288 -5.10 5.52 -17.15
N ALA A 289 -5.90 6.56 -16.85
CA ALA A 289 -5.53 7.94 -17.14
C ALA A 289 -4.31 8.41 -16.32
N ALA A 290 -4.10 7.86 -15.13
CA ALA A 290 -2.94 8.08 -14.27
C ALA A 290 -1.72 7.23 -14.65
N GLY A 291 -1.78 6.44 -15.73
CA GLY A 291 -0.63 5.66 -16.23
C GLY A 291 -0.55 4.24 -15.69
N TRP A 292 -1.56 3.75 -14.99
CA TRP A 292 -1.68 2.33 -14.68
C TRP A 292 -2.06 1.54 -15.95
N GLU A 293 -1.67 0.28 -15.98
CA GLU A 293 -1.94 -0.64 -17.08
C GLU A 293 -3.17 -1.51 -16.80
N PRO A 294 -3.76 -2.18 -17.83
CA PRO A 294 -4.80 -3.17 -17.61
C PRO A 294 -4.35 -4.24 -16.60
N PRO A 295 -5.25 -4.74 -15.75
CA PRO A 295 -4.88 -5.66 -14.68
C PRO A 295 -4.22 -6.93 -15.22
N THR A 296 -3.28 -7.45 -14.45
CA THR A 296 -2.60 -8.72 -14.71
C THR A 296 -3.19 -9.84 -13.86
N ASP A 297 -3.13 -11.08 -14.36
CA ASP A 297 -3.57 -12.27 -13.61
C ASP A 297 -2.57 -12.71 -12.52
N ASP A 298 -1.43 -12.03 -12.42
CA ASP A 298 -0.36 -12.32 -11.46
C ASP A 298 -0.65 -11.66 -10.10
N GLY A 299 -1.42 -12.34 -9.26
CA GLY A 299 -1.63 -11.98 -7.85
C GLY A 299 -0.55 -12.57 -6.95
N ALA A 300 -0.26 -11.90 -5.83
CA ALA A 300 0.66 -12.44 -4.83
C ALA A 300 -0.03 -13.52 -3.99
N ASP A 301 0.76 -14.39 -3.34
CA ASP A 301 0.20 -15.40 -2.45
C ASP A 301 -0.29 -14.73 -1.17
N ALA A 302 -1.59 -14.49 -1.06
CA ALA A 302 -2.20 -13.87 0.11
C ALA A 302 -1.90 -14.60 1.43
N GLY A 303 -1.65 -15.92 1.40
CA GLY A 303 -1.23 -16.68 2.56
C GLY A 303 0.19 -16.36 3.00
N LEU A 304 1.11 -16.20 2.05
CA LEU A 304 2.46 -15.70 2.29
C LEU A 304 2.43 -14.27 2.84
N LEU A 305 1.68 -13.37 2.20
CA LEU A 305 1.54 -11.98 2.65
C LEU A 305 0.95 -11.87 4.07
N ALA A 306 -0.03 -12.72 4.41
CA ALA A 306 -0.59 -12.80 5.76
C ALA A 306 0.44 -13.26 6.80
N ALA A 307 1.26 -14.27 6.46
CA ALA A 307 2.33 -14.76 7.33
C ALA A 307 3.44 -13.71 7.53
N LEU A 308 3.78 -12.98 6.47
CA LEU A 308 4.67 -11.83 6.54
C LEU A 308 4.07 -10.79 7.50
N LEU A 309 2.85 -10.32 7.27
CA LEU A 309 2.20 -9.32 8.12
C LEU A 309 2.17 -9.70 9.61
N ASP A 310 1.88 -10.97 9.94
CA ASP A 310 1.88 -11.48 11.32
C ASP A 310 3.28 -11.42 11.96
N THR A 311 4.33 -11.67 11.18
CA THR A 311 5.73 -11.66 11.62
C THR A 311 6.17 -10.28 12.12
N TRP A 312 5.63 -9.20 11.55
CA TRP A 312 5.95 -7.81 11.93
C TRP A 312 5.01 -7.21 12.99
N GLY A 313 4.12 -8.02 13.58
CA GLY A 313 3.38 -7.64 14.78
C GLY A 313 2.34 -6.54 14.59
N THR A 314 1.95 -6.25 13.34
CA THR A 314 0.78 -5.42 13.04
C THR A 314 -0.48 -6.28 13.14
N ARG A 315 -0.91 -6.54 14.39
CA ARG A 315 -2.31 -6.84 14.71
C ARG A 315 -2.89 -5.62 15.41
#